data_AF-A0A194XHA6-F1
#
_entry.id   AF-A0A194XHA6-F1
#
_cell.length_a   1.000
_cell.length_b   1.000
_cell.length_c   1.000
_cell.angle_alpha   90.00
_cell.angle_beta   90.00
_cell.angle_gamma   90.00
#
_symmetry.space_group_name_H-M   'P 1'
#
loop_
_entity.id
_entity.type
_entity.pdbx_description
1 polymer ?
#
loop_
_entity_poly.entity_id
_entity_poly.type
_entity_poly.pdbx_seq_one_letter_code
_entity_poly.pdbx_strand_id
1 'polypeptide(L)'
;MFVVLNFTVFVIGFVAWIIDLILLSHWIITHVFFSASEVKPPPPDGPQDEPPANVVPPFVTQLTTTTRVFKSDLYPFLPSKTPTDTLPDPLNNDDLPDAEKWLLLEKSKWLASEYPQQVSELVARIIKGRKGEPIPNAVCLGIGGLEGSVQREMQQFMIYSQILAQLGAAYPELLNNIVIQDPKMIPAMRALFENHGCRVVEHPEAFELVQANTFFYTAFVLFHHLAEHLKDRPTAEIGMYLTNPMEVWDLDPPFWQSTHAGLFDETKHNHEDLPCDRPDGKQYTDVGPTAGLSSFEVWWRKQPKPTEEAPLNIVAPGETV
;
A
#
# COMPACT_ATOMS: atom_id res chain seq x y z
N MET A 1 36.27 39.13 21.81
CA MET A 1 36.87 37.94 22.44
C MET A 1 35.83 37.05 23.14
N PHE A 2 34.86 37.59 23.88
CA PHE A 2 33.80 36.80 24.55
C PHE A 2 32.84 36.01 23.63
N VAL A 3 32.57 36.49 22.41
CA VAL A 3 31.62 35.83 21.48
C VAL A 3 32.18 34.53 20.89
N VAL A 4 33.50 34.46 20.67
CA VAL A 4 34.16 33.27 20.09
C VAL A 4 34.20 32.11 21.09
N LEU A 5 34.33 32.42 22.38
CA LEU A 5 34.40 31.40 23.43
C LEU A 5 33.07 30.66 23.60
N ASN A 6 31.94 31.37 23.49
CA ASN A 6 30.60 30.77 23.61
C ASN A 6 30.25 29.86 22.43
N PHE A 7 30.72 30.19 21.22
CA PHE A 7 30.48 29.35 20.04
C PHE A 7 31.21 28.01 20.12
N THR A 8 32.47 28.01 20.58
CA THR A 8 33.24 26.77 20.75
C THR A 8 32.63 25.84 21.79
N VAL A 9 32.14 26.38 22.92
CA VAL A 9 31.46 25.57 23.96
C VAL A 9 30.16 24.96 23.42
N PHE A 10 29.40 25.71 22.63
CA PHE A 10 28.18 25.21 22.00
C PHE A 10 28.44 24.08 21.02
N VAL A 11 29.45 24.23 20.14
CA VAL A 11 29.81 23.19 19.16
C VAL A 11 30.27 21.90 19.85
N ILE A 12 31.07 22.01 20.92
CA ILE A 12 31.52 20.83 21.68
C ILE A 12 30.33 20.13 22.35
N GLY A 13 29.41 20.89 22.95
CA GLY A 13 28.20 20.32 23.55
C GLY A 13 27.29 19.62 22.54
N PHE A 14 27.14 20.21 21.35
CA PHE A 14 26.33 19.63 20.27
C PHE A 14 26.92 18.33 19.71
N VAL A 15 28.25 18.29 19.53
CA VAL A 15 28.94 17.06 19.08
C VAL A 15 28.85 15.95 20.13
N ALA A 16 29.00 16.27 21.42
CA ALA A 16 28.85 15.29 22.49
C ALA A 16 27.43 14.70 22.52
N TRP A 17 26.40 15.55 22.35
CA TRP A 17 25.01 15.12 22.29
C TRP A 17 24.73 14.17 21.10
N ILE A 18 25.30 14.44 19.92
CA ILE A 18 25.18 13.54 18.76
C ILE A 18 25.84 12.18 19.03
N ILE A 19 27.02 12.17 19.67
CA ILE A 19 27.71 10.92 20.00
C ILE A 19 26.88 10.07 20.97
N ASP A 20 26.30 10.68 22.00
CA ASP A 20 25.44 9.96 22.95
C ASP A 20 24.19 9.36 22.26
N LEU A 21 23.61 10.07 21.28
CA LEU A 21 22.50 9.58 20.46
C LEU A 21 22.87 8.37 19.60
N ILE A 22 24.08 8.39 19.02
CA ILE A 22 24.59 7.27 18.23
C ILE A 22 24.86 6.06 19.14
N LEU A 23 25.47 6.26 20.30
CA LEU A 23 25.73 5.18 21.26
C LEU A 23 24.44 4.57 21.82
N LEU A 24 23.43 5.40 22.10
CA LEU A 24 22.12 4.95 22.56
C LEU A 24 21.39 4.13 21.48
N SER A 25 21.41 4.58 20.23
CA SER A 25 20.79 3.82 19.13
C SER A 25 21.49 2.47 18.91
N HIS A 26 22.82 2.43 19.00
CA HIS A 26 23.59 1.18 18.91
C HIS A 26 23.30 0.22 20.07
N TRP A 27 23.13 0.74 21.30
CA TRP A 27 22.77 -0.06 22.47
C TRP A 27 21.36 -0.67 22.34
N ILE A 28 20.38 0.12 21.88
CA ILE A 28 19.01 -0.35 21.64
C ILE A 28 19.00 -1.46 20.59
N ILE A 29 19.69 -1.27 19.46
CA ILE A 29 19.76 -2.28 18.39
C ILE A 29 20.38 -3.58 18.90
N THR A 30 21.48 -3.50 19.65
CA THR A 30 22.18 -4.70 20.13
C THR A 30 21.43 -5.45 21.23
N HIS A 31 20.67 -4.77 22.10
CA HIS A 31 20.05 -5.43 23.26
C HIS A 31 18.57 -5.78 23.05
N VAL A 32 17.84 -5.03 22.23
CA VAL A 32 16.42 -5.31 21.97
C VAL A 32 16.25 -6.40 20.93
N PHE A 33 17.12 -6.50 19.92
CA PHE A 33 16.98 -7.49 18.85
C PHE A 33 17.63 -8.85 19.15
N PHE A 34 18.65 -8.93 20.03
CA PHE A 34 19.31 -10.21 20.33
C PHE A 34 18.72 -10.98 21.52
N SER A 35 17.77 -10.40 22.27
CA SER A 35 17.19 -11.06 23.44
C SER A 35 15.99 -11.98 23.12
N ALA A 36 15.69 -12.23 21.84
CA ALA A 36 14.51 -12.98 21.41
C ALA A 36 14.76 -14.44 20.99
N SER A 37 15.95 -15.00 21.22
CA SER A 37 16.27 -16.37 20.80
C SER A 37 16.89 -17.23 21.92
N GLU A 38 16.10 -17.53 22.95
CA GLU A 38 16.34 -18.69 23.81
C GLU A 38 15.02 -19.45 24.04
N VAL A 39 14.55 -20.15 23.01
CA VAL A 39 13.53 -21.19 23.19
C VAL A 39 14.26 -22.46 23.61
N LYS A 40 14.16 -22.77 24.91
CA LYS A 40 14.71 -24.00 25.50
C LYS A 40 13.93 -25.21 24.96
N PRO A 41 14.58 -26.23 24.39
CA PRO A 41 13.88 -27.43 23.93
C PRO A 41 13.32 -28.23 25.13
N PRO A 42 12.17 -28.91 24.96
CA PRO A 42 11.59 -29.72 26.01
C PRO A 42 12.45 -30.96 26.31
N PRO A 43 12.36 -31.52 27.53
CA PRO A 43 13.13 -32.69 27.92
C PRO A 43 12.66 -33.95 27.16
N PRO A 44 13.54 -34.94 26.97
CA PRO A 44 13.18 -36.19 26.32
C PRO A 44 12.31 -37.05 27.26
N ASP A 45 11.18 -37.53 26.74
CA ASP A 45 10.34 -38.50 27.43
C ASP A 45 11.06 -39.85 27.57
N GLY A 46 10.93 -40.45 28.76
CA GLY A 46 11.48 -41.74 29.14
C GLY A 46 10.80 -42.94 28.45
N PRO A 47 11.23 -44.17 28.77
CA PRO A 47 11.04 -45.35 27.94
C PRO A 47 9.59 -45.82 27.92
N GLN A 48 9.04 -46.03 26.72
CA GLN A 48 7.78 -46.73 26.51
C GLN A 48 8.06 -48.21 26.19
N ASP A 49 7.39 -49.08 26.94
CA ASP A 49 7.36 -50.54 26.76
C ASP A 49 6.73 -50.93 25.40
N GLU A 50 7.38 -51.85 24.69
CA GLU A 50 6.85 -52.51 23.49
C GLU A 50 5.72 -53.51 23.82
N PRO A 51 4.71 -53.62 22.93
CA PRO A 51 4.05 -54.89 22.68
C PRO A 51 4.11 -55.31 21.19
N PRO A 52 3.86 -56.60 20.88
CA PRO A 52 4.52 -57.27 19.78
C PRO A 52 3.82 -57.13 18.43
N ALA A 53 4.64 -57.44 17.43
CA ALA A 53 4.39 -57.47 16.00
C ALA A 53 3.04 -58.07 15.58
N ASN A 54 2.37 -57.36 14.68
CA ASN A 54 1.47 -57.98 13.73
C ASN A 54 1.59 -57.29 12.36
N VAL A 55 1.53 -58.13 11.33
CA VAL A 55 1.96 -57.91 9.95
C VAL A 55 0.82 -57.30 9.10
N VAL A 56 1.20 -56.65 7.98
CA VAL A 56 0.44 -56.32 6.73
C VAL A 56 -0.10 -54.87 6.63
N PRO A 57 -0.10 -54.16 5.46
CA PRO A 57 0.82 -54.05 4.30
C PRO A 57 1.31 -52.57 4.11
N PRO A 58 2.04 -52.15 3.04
CA PRO A 58 2.57 -50.79 2.97
C PRO A 58 1.46 -49.83 2.53
N PHE A 59 0.86 -49.13 3.49
CA PHE A 59 0.24 -47.84 3.18
C PHE A 59 1.37 -46.87 2.86
N VAL A 60 1.61 -46.68 1.56
CA VAL A 60 2.26 -45.47 1.08
C VAL A 60 1.29 -44.34 1.45
N THR A 61 1.46 -43.78 2.63
CA THR A 61 0.94 -42.45 2.94
C THR A 61 1.71 -41.53 2.02
N GLN A 62 1.18 -41.33 0.80
CA GLN A 62 1.51 -40.14 0.05
C GLN A 62 1.09 -39.00 0.97
N LEU A 63 2.08 -38.39 1.61
CA LEU A 63 1.97 -37.00 2.07
C LEU A 63 1.67 -36.21 0.80
N THR A 64 0.39 -36.12 0.45
CA THR A 64 -0.12 -34.97 -0.27
C THR A 64 0.13 -33.81 0.67
N THR A 65 1.33 -33.22 0.55
CA THR A 65 1.59 -31.87 1.01
C THR A 65 0.63 -31.01 0.23
N THR A 66 -0.57 -30.82 0.77
CA THR A 66 -1.56 -29.90 0.24
C THR A 66 -0.92 -28.53 0.42
N THR A 67 -0.20 -28.08 -0.60
CA THR A 67 0.37 -26.74 -0.68
C THR A 67 -0.79 -25.78 -0.48
N ARG A 68 -0.95 -25.28 0.74
CA ARG A 68 -2.01 -24.31 1.05
C ARG A 68 -1.62 -23.02 0.34
N VAL A 69 -2.24 -22.82 -0.81
CA VAL A 69 -2.27 -21.54 -1.50
C VAL A 69 -2.83 -20.52 -0.51
N PHE A 70 -1.98 -19.60 -0.07
CA PHE A 70 -2.30 -18.35 0.61
C PHE A 70 -2.96 -17.39 -0.41
N LYS A 71 -4.09 -17.84 -0.96
CA LYS A 71 -4.97 -17.02 -1.77
C LYS A 71 -6.26 -16.88 -0.98
N SER A 72 -6.60 -15.65 -0.65
CA SER A 72 -7.94 -15.36 -0.14
C SER A 72 -8.86 -15.17 -1.31
N ASP A 73 -9.80 -16.09 -1.50
CA ASP A 73 -10.90 -15.91 -2.45
C ASP A 73 -11.82 -14.75 -2.02
N LEU A 74 -11.85 -14.42 -0.73
CA LEU A 74 -12.64 -13.33 -0.17
C LEU A 74 -11.97 -11.96 -0.36
N TYR A 75 -10.64 -11.91 -0.27
CA TYR A 75 -9.85 -10.67 -0.29
C TYR A 75 -8.71 -10.83 -1.32
N PRO A 76 -9.02 -10.71 -2.62
CA PRO A 76 -8.05 -11.01 -3.67
C PRO A 76 -6.94 -9.94 -3.71
N PHE A 77 -5.74 -10.38 -4.11
CA PHE A 77 -4.60 -9.53 -4.46
C PHE A 77 -4.33 -9.63 -5.97
N LEU A 78 -3.48 -8.75 -6.50
CA LEU A 78 -2.98 -8.89 -7.87
C LEU A 78 -2.32 -10.26 -8.04
N PRO A 79 -2.60 -10.95 -9.16
CA PRO A 79 -1.97 -12.23 -9.45
C PRO A 79 -0.46 -12.06 -9.60
N SER A 80 0.27 -13.14 -9.34
CA SER A 80 1.72 -13.22 -9.52
C SER A 80 2.09 -14.27 -10.55
N LYS A 81 3.24 -14.11 -11.23
CA LYS A 81 3.78 -15.14 -12.15
C LYS A 81 4.51 -16.24 -11.38
N THR A 82 5.12 -15.91 -10.25
CA THR A 82 5.71 -16.86 -9.29
C THR A 82 4.66 -17.26 -8.22
N PRO A 83 4.81 -18.39 -7.52
CA PRO A 83 3.87 -18.81 -6.48
C PRO A 83 4.02 -17.95 -5.20
N THR A 84 3.70 -16.66 -5.30
CA THR A 84 3.74 -15.69 -4.18
C THR A 84 2.37 -15.54 -3.52
N ASP A 85 1.56 -16.57 -3.73
CA ASP A 85 0.23 -16.76 -3.15
C ASP A 85 0.23 -18.09 -2.37
N THR A 86 1.37 -18.60 -1.91
CA THR A 86 1.49 -19.71 -0.95
C THR A 86 2.13 -19.18 0.33
N LEU A 87 1.71 -19.68 1.51
CA LEU A 87 2.34 -19.29 2.78
C LEU A 87 3.86 -19.45 2.66
N PRO A 88 4.68 -18.67 3.40
CA PRO A 88 6.09 -18.98 3.59
C PRO A 88 6.25 -20.36 4.23
N ASP A 89 6.20 -21.39 3.39
CA ASP A 89 6.77 -22.69 3.70
C ASP A 89 8.24 -22.57 3.35
N PRO A 90 9.15 -22.68 4.34
CA PRO A 90 10.58 -22.59 4.11
C PRO A 90 11.01 -23.46 2.92
N LEU A 91 10.49 -24.69 2.80
CA LEU A 91 10.89 -25.61 1.74
C LEU A 91 10.40 -25.23 0.35
N ASN A 92 9.28 -24.52 0.23
CA ASN A 92 8.70 -24.14 -1.07
C ASN A 92 9.08 -22.72 -1.51
N ASN A 93 9.54 -21.88 -0.58
CA ASN A 93 9.82 -20.47 -0.83
C ASN A 93 11.29 -20.10 -0.60
N ASP A 94 12.18 -21.05 -0.25
CA ASP A 94 13.61 -20.79 -0.03
C ASP A 94 14.27 -20.08 -1.24
N ASP A 95 13.86 -20.42 -2.45
CA ASP A 95 14.40 -19.83 -3.70
C ASP A 95 13.75 -18.48 -4.09
N LEU A 96 12.71 -18.03 -3.38
CA LEU A 96 12.09 -16.74 -3.69
C LEU A 96 13.03 -15.56 -3.34
N PRO A 97 13.04 -14.49 -4.16
CA PRO A 97 13.71 -13.25 -3.80
C PRO A 97 13.20 -12.70 -2.46
N ASP A 98 14.06 -12.00 -1.71
CA ASP A 98 13.70 -11.49 -0.39
C ASP A 98 12.48 -10.56 -0.43
N ALA A 99 12.36 -9.69 -1.44
CA ALA A 99 11.22 -8.79 -1.59
C ALA A 99 9.88 -9.56 -1.68
N GLU A 100 9.86 -10.71 -2.36
CA GLU A 100 8.68 -11.60 -2.46
C GLU A 100 8.36 -12.25 -1.11
N LYS A 101 9.39 -12.71 -0.39
CA LYS A 101 9.25 -13.27 0.96
C LYS A 101 8.69 -12.23 1.94
N TRP A 102 9.16 -10.98 1.86
CA TRP A 102 8.65 -9.88 2.67
C TRP A 102 7.20 -9.56 2.33
N LEU A 103 6.84 -9.49 1.04
CA LEU A 103 5.45 -9.26 0.63
C LEU A 103 4.53 -10.37 1.15
N LEU A 104 4.93 -11.64 1.04
CA LEU A 104 4.20 -12.77 1.58
C LEU A 104 3.97 -12.67 3.09
N LEU A 105 5.00 -12.27 3.84
CA LEU A 105 4.90 -12.06 5.28
C LEU A 105 3.89 -10.95 5.61
N GLU A 106 3.94 -9.82 4.92
CA GLU A 106 3.00 -8.71 5.14
C GLU A 106 1.57 -9.08 4.73
N LYS A 107 1.38 -9.77 3.59
CA LYS A 107 0.06 -10.33 3.21
C LYS A 107 -0.48 -11.25 4.31
N SER A 108 0.37 -12.11 4.90
CA SER A 108 0.00 -12.99 6.02
C SER A 108 -0.47 -12.24 7.25
N LYS A 109 0.24 -11.19 7.66
CA LYS A 109 -0.15 -10.37 8.81
C LYS A 109 -1.46 -9.64 8.53
N TRP A 110 -1.60 -9.09 7.33
CA TRP A 110 -2.79 -8.36 6.91
C TRP A 110 -4.04 -9.22 6.89
N LEU A 111 -4.00 -10.41 6.28
CA LEU A 111 -5.16 -11.32 6.25
C LEU A 111 -5.53 -11.88 7.63
N ALA A 112 -4.61 -11.85 8.61
CA ALA A 112 -4.90 -12.22 9.98
C ALA A 112 -5.58 -11.09 10.79
N SER A 113 -5.68 -9.88 10.23
CA SER A 113 -6.34 -8.71 10.85
C SER A 113 -7.79 -8.56 10.38
N GLU A 114 -8.51 -7.58 10.95
CA GLU A 114 -9.88 -7.22 10.53
C GLU A 114 -9.92 -6.28 9.31
N TYR A 115 -8.82 -5.61 9.00
CA TYR A 115 -8.75 -4.58 7.97
C TYR A 115 -9.01 -5.04 6.53
N PRO A 116 -8.65 -6.27 6.09
CA PRO A 116 -8.95 -6.72 4.73
C PRO A 116 -10.45 -6.63 4.42
N GLN A 117 -11.30 -7.00 5.38
CA GLN A 117 -12.74 -6.93 5.22
C GLN A 117 -13.22 -5.48 5.12
N GLN A 118 -12.74 -4.61 6.02
CA GLN A 118 -13.12 -3.20 6.04
C GLN A 118 -12.70 -2.47 4.76
N VAL A 119 -11.50 -2.74 4.26
CA VAL A 119 -11.02 -2.25 2.95
C VAL A 119 -11.90 -2.79 1.83
N SER A 120 -12.29 -4.07 1.86
CA SER A 120 -13.18 -4.64 0.86
C SER A 120 -14.57 -4.00 0.85
N GLU A 121 -15.14 -3.72 2.02
CA GLU A 121 -16.40 -3.00 2.13
C GLU A 121 -16.29 -1.56 1.60
N LEU A 122 -15.18 -0.87 1.87
CA LEU A 122 -14.87 0.44 1.31
C LEU A 122 -14.80 0.39 -0.23
N VAL A 123 -14.01 -0.51 -0.79
CA VAL A 123 -13.87 -0.66 -2.25
C VAL A 123 -15.21 -1.01 -2.90
N ALA A 124 -16.04 -1.87 -2.28
CA ALA A 124 -17.38 -2.17 -2.77
C ALA A 124 -18.29 -0.93 -2.80
N ARG A 125 -18.21 -0.05 -1.80
CA ARG A 125 -18.92 1.25 -1.81
C ARG A 125 -18.43 2.15 -2.95
N ILE A 126 -17.11 2.20 -3.18
CA ILE A 126 -16.51 2.98 -4.27
C ILE A 126 -17.03 2.46 -5.62
N ILE A 127 -16.92 1.16 -5.89
CA ILE A 127 -17.40 0.52 -7.13
C ILE A 127 -18.89 0.85 -7.36
N LYS A 128 -19.72 0.72 -6.32
CA LYS A 128 -21.15 1.05 -6.40
C LYS A 128 -21.38 2.52 -6.70
N GLY A 129 -20.68 3.42 -6.01
CA GLY A 129 -20.77 4.87 -6.19
C GLY A 129 -20.21 5.37 -7.51
N ARG A 130 -19.39 4.57 -8.20
CA ARG A 130 -18.79 4.86 -9.51
C ARG A 130 -19.40 4.02 -10.64
N LYS A 131 -20.59 3.45 -10.44
CA LYS A 131 -21.27 2.64 -11.46
C LYS A 131 -21.42 3.44 -12.77
N GLY A 132 -20.92 2.90 -13.88
CA GLY A 132 -20.97 3.56 -15.19
C GLY A 132 -19.76 4.45 -15.53
N GLU A 133 -18.85 4.70 -14.57
CA GLU A 133 -17.61 5.45 -14.79
C GLU A 133 -16.38 4.60 -14.41
N PRO A 134 -16.07 3.53 -15.18
CA PRO A 134 -15.01 2.59 -14.84
C PRO A 134 -13.63 3.25 -14.84
N ILE A 135 -12.80 2.92 -13.85
CA ILE A 135 -11.41 3.40 -13.76
C ILE A 135 -10.57 2.63 -14.80
N PRO A 136 -10.02 3.29 -15.84
CA PRO A 136 -9.37 2.59 -16.95
C PRO A 136 -7.87 2.33 -16.72
N ASN A 137 -7.26 3.01 -15.75
CA ASN A 137 -5.84 2.89 -15.46
C ASN A 137 -5.52 3.23 -14.00
N ALA A 138 -4.42 2.69 -13.51
CA ALA A 138 -3.87 3.03 -12.21
C ALA A 138 -2.41 3.49 -12.34
N VAL A 139 -2.06 4.53 -11.59
CA VAL A 139 -0.71 5.08 -11.51
C VAL A 139 -0.30 5.13 -10.04
N CYS A 140 0.79 4.45 -9.70
CA CYS A 140 1.36 4.39 -8.35
C CYS A 140 2.74 5.04 -8.33
N LEU A 141 2.93 5.97 -7.40
CA LEU A 141 4.16 6.71 -7.20
C LEU A 141 4.71 6.51 -5.78
N GLY A 142 6.04 6.50 -5.66
CA GLY A 142 6.72 6.59 -4.35
C GLY A 142 7.00 5.26 -3.65
N ILE A 143 6.91 4.13 -4.37
CA ILE A 143 7.29 2.80 -3.87
C ILE A 143 8.45 2.28 -4.73
N GLY A 144 9.66 2.22 -4.17
CA GLY A 144 10.91 1.96 -4.91
C GLY A 144 11.97 1.11 -4.19
N GLY A 145 11.82 0.87 -2.89
CA GLY A 145 12.69 0.06 -2.06
C GLY A 145 13.88 0.84 -1.51
N LEU A 146 13.66 2.08 -1.07
CA LEU A 146 14.73 2.84 -0.44
C LEU A 146 15.25 2.10 0.81
N GLU A 147 16.55 2.20 1.08
CA GLU A 147 17.16 1.53 2.22
C GLU A 147 16.48 1.97 3.53
N GLY A 148 16.06 0.99 4.34
CA GLY A 148 15.31 1.22 5.58
C GLY A 148 13.80 1.44 5.43
N SER A 149 13.24 1.45 4.21
CA SER A 149 11.78 1.59 4.00
C SER A 149 11.10 0.41 3.33
N VAL A 150 11.85 -0.63 2.91
CA VAL A 150 11.32 -1.79 2.18
C VAL A 150 10.09 -2.39 2.87
N GLN A 151 10.11 -2.58 4.20
CA GLN A 151 8.96 -3.16 4.91
C GLN A 151 7.70 -2.28 4.81
N ARG A 152 7.84 -0.96 5.02
CA ARG A 152 6.72 0.00 4.86
C ARG A 152 6.17 -0.04 3.44
N GLU A 153 7.05 -0.13 2.47
CA GLU A 153 6.69 -0.18 1.05
C GLU A 153 6.02 -1.48 0.64
N MET A 154 6.36 -2.61 1.27
CA MET A 154 5.62 -3.87 1.12
C MET A 154 4.19 -3.75 1.63
N GLN A 155 3.98 -3.12 2.80
CA GLN A 155 2.65 -2.87 3.35
C GLN A 155 1.81 -2.01 2.40
N GLN A 156 2.42 -0.96 1.83
CA GLN A 156 1.80 -0.08 0.85
C GLN A 156 1.40 -0.83 -0.43
N PHE A 157 2.33 -1.59 -1.00
CA PHE A 157 2.07 -2.36 -2.21
C PHE A 157 1.03 -3.46 -2.00
N MET A 158 1.04 -4.12 -0.84
CA MET A 158 0.03 -5.12 -0.48
C MET A 158 -1.39 -4.56 -0.52
N ILE A 159 -1.65 -3.41 0.11
CA ILE A 159 -2.98 -2.78 0.05
C ILE A 159 -3.31 -2.34 -1.37
N TYR A 160 -2.36 -1.69 -2.04
CA TYR A 160 -2.54 -1.26 -3.43
C TYR A 160 -2.97 -2.43 -4.32
N SER A 161 -2.30 -3.57 -4.14
CA SER A 161 -2.59 -4.83 -4.82
C SER A 161 -3.99 -5.37 -4.50
N GLN A 162 -4.42 -5.36 -3.23
CA GLN A 162 -5.78 -5.78 -2.86
C GLN A 162 -6.86 -4.86 -3.46
N ILE A 163 -6.65 -3.54 -3.42
CA ILE A 163 -7.59 -2.57 -3.98
C ILE A 163 -7.71 -2.78 -5.49
N LEU A 164 -6.58 -2.89 -6.19
CA LEU A 164 -6.58 -3.11 -7.64
C LEU A 164 -7.25 -4.41 -8.05
N ALA A 165 -7.03 -5.50 -7.32
CA ALA A 165 -7.66 -6.78 -7.64
C ALA A 165 -9.19 -6.72 -7.51
N GLN A 166 -9.69 -6.03 -6.47
CA GLN A 166 -11.12 -5.84 -6.28
C GLN A 166 -11.73 -4.88 -7.29
N LEU A 167 -11.06 -3.77 -7.60
CA LEU A 167 -11.46 -2.87 -8.67
C LEU A 167 -11.45 -3.61 -10.01
N GLY A 168 -10.43 -4.43 -10.28
CA GLY A 168 -10.28 -5.22 -11.49
C GLY A 168 -11.37 -6.28 -11.67
N ALA A 169 -11.92 -6.82 -10.58
CA ALA A 169 -13.09 -7.70 -10.66
C ALA A 169 -14.33 -6.97 -11.22
N ALA A 170 -14.48 -5.68 -10.93
CA ALA A 170 -15.56 -4.84 -11.47
C ALA A 170 -15.19 -4.18 -12.82
N TYR A 171 -13.91 -3.87 -13.03
CA TYR A 171 -13.36 -3.14 -14.17
C TYR A 171 -12.15 -3.90 -14.74
N PRO A 172 -12.33 -5.00 -15.48
CA PRO A 172 -11.23 -5.89 -15.88
C PRO A 172 -10.10 -5.21 -16.66
N GLU A 173 -10.44 -4.20 -17.49
CA GLU A 173 -9.45 -3.45 -18.28
C GLU A 173 -8.41 -2.70 -17.43
N LEU A 174 -8.75 -2.37 -16.18
CA LEU A 174 -7.82 -1.73 -15.23
C LEU A 174 -6.54 -2.56 -15.05
N LEU A 175 -6.68 -3.89 -15.00
CA LEU A 175 -5.57 -4.81 -14.74
C LEU A 175 -4.52 -4.82 -15.86
N ASN A 176 -4.88 -4.35 -17.06
CA ASN A 176 -3.97 -4.23 -18.19
C ASN A 176 -3.18 -2.91 -18.18
N ASN A 177 -3.50 -1.99 -17.25
CA ASN A 177 -2.98 -0.63 -17.27
C ASN A 177 -2.63 -0.12 -15.85
N ILE A 178 -1.80 -0.90 -15.15
CA ILE A 178 -1.23 -0.55 -13.85
C ILE A 178 0.21 -0.10 -14.07
N VAL A 179 0.51 1.14 -13.67
CA VAL A 179 1.83 1.75 -13.85
C VAL A 179 2.42 2.11 -12.51
N ILE A 180 3.69 1.77 -12.30
CA ILE A 180 4.44 2.12 -11.08
C ILE A 180 5.70 2.90 -11.46
N GLN A 181 5.99 3.96 -10.70
CA GLN A 181 7.20 4.75 -10.87
C GLN A 181 7.75 5.18 -9.52
N ASP A 182 9.05 4.98 -9.34
CA ASP A 182 9.84 5.60 -8.30
C ASP A 182 11.23 5.93 -8.86
N PRO A 183 11.74 7.17 -8.71
CA PRO A 183 13.03 7.56 -9.27
C PRO A 183 14.23 6.86 -8.61
N LYS A 184 14.02 6.20 -7.47
CA LYS A 184 15.04 5.43 -6.72
C LYS A 184 14.70 3.94 -6.70
N MET A 185 13.93 3.46 -7.68
CA MET A 185 13.50 2.06 -7.70
C MET A 185 14.67 1.09 -7.81
N ILE A 186 14.81 0.22 -6.82
CA ILE A 186 15.81 -0.84 -6.81
C ILE A 186 15.37 -2.00 -7.72
N PRO A 187 16.32 -2.77 -8.30
CA PRO A 187 16.00 -3.89 -9.19
C PRO A 187 15.06 -4.94 -8.58
N ALA A 188 15.19 -5.22 -7.28
CA ALA A 188 14.35 -6.19 -6.60
C ALA A 188 12.87 -5.78 -6.56
N MET A 189 12.58 -4.50 -6.32
CA MET A 189 11.21 -3.96 -6.32
C MET A 189 10.64 -3.92 -7.73
N ARG A 190 11.45 -3.53 -8.73
CA ARG A 190 11.03 -3.61 -10.14
C ARG A 190 10.60 -5.02 -10.51
N ALA A 191 11.42 -6.02 -10.20
CA ALA A 191 11.11 -7.41 -10.49
C ALA A 191 9.84 -7.89 -9.78
N LEU A 192 9.64 -7.50 -8.51
CA LEU A 192 8.42 -7.77 -7.74
C LEU A 192 7.17 -7.19 -8.45
N PHE A 193 7.21 -5.92 -8.83
CA PHE A 193 6.07 -5.27 -9.49
C PHE A 193 5.74 -5.88 -10.86
N GLU A 194 6.77 -6.15 -11.66
CA GLU A 194 6.61 -6.81 -12.97
C GLU A 194 6.11 -8.26 -12.85
N ASN A 195 6.45 -8.94 -11.75
CA ASN A 195 5.91 -10.24 -11.41
C ASN A 195 4.40 -10.18 -11.11
N HIS A 196 3.92 -9.06 -10.57
CA HIS A 196 2.50 -8.79 -10.33
C HIS A 196 1.75 -8.11 -11.49
N GLY A 197 2.33 -8.13 -12.69
CA GLY A 197 1.69 -7.57 -13.90
C GLY A 197 1.69 -6.05 -13.98
N CYS A 198 2.41 -5.36 -13.10
CA CYS A 198 2.56 -3.91 -13.16
C CYS A 198 3.60 -3.54 -14.22
N ARG A 199 3.38 -2.43 -14.92
CA ARG A 199 4.39 -1.81 -15.79
C ARG A 199 5.20 -0.80 -14.99
N VAL A 200 6.49 -1.06 -14.83
CA VAL A 200 7.41 -0.11 -14.21
C VAL A 200 7.96 0.84 -15.26
N VAL A 201 7.88 2.15 -15.00
CA VAL A 201 8.36 3.20 -15.92
C VAL A 201 9.35 4.12 -15.23
N GLU A 202 10.15 4.84 -16.03
CA GLU A 202 11.13 5.81 -15.53
C GLU A 202 10.47 7.16 -15.21
N HIS A 203 11.08 7.92 -14.30
CA HIS A 203 10.61 9.27 -14.00
C HIS A 203 10.90 10.24 -15.16
N PRO A 204 9.94 11.10 -15.60
CA PRO A 204 8.59 11.34 -15.06
C PRO A 204 7.44 10.68 -15.85
N GLU A 205 7.67 9.60 -16.60
CA GLU A 205 6.72 9.03 -17.57
C GLU A 205 5.35 8.68 -16.98
N ALA A 206 5.27 8.24 -15.72
CA ALA A 206 3.99 7.89 -15.10
C ALA A 206 3.04 9.08 -14.96
N PHE A 207 3.55 10.30 -14.81
CA PHE A 207 2.73 11.50 -14.73
C PHE A 207 2.02 11.82 -16.05
N GLU A 208 2.61 11.46 -17.18
CA GLU A 208 2.02 11.63 -18.51
C GLU A 208 0.77 10.75 -18.71
N LEU A 209 0.62 9.72 -17.88
CA LEU A 209 -0.47 8.74 -17.93
C LEU A 209 -1.59 9.04 -16.93
N VAL A 210 -1.43 10.11 -16.14
CA VAL A 210 -2.50 10.62 -15.29
C VAL A 210 -3.50 11.36 -16.17
N GLN A 211 -4.69 10.78 -16.29
CA GLN A 211 -5.79 11.29 -17.10
C GLN A 211 -7.07 11.38 -16.26
N ALA A 212 -8.15 11.84 -16.89
CA ALA A 212 -9.46 11.78 -16.24
C ALA A 212 -9.78 10.32 -15.87
N ASN A 213 -10.38 10.14 -14.69
CA ASN A 213 -10.79 8.86 -14.15
C ASN A 213 -9.66 7.86 -13.80
N THR A 214 -8.38 8.29 -13.76
CA THR A 214 -7.28 7.46 -13.25
C THR A 214 -7.46 7.12 -11.76
N PHE A 215 -7.04 5.92 -11.33
CA PHE A 215 -6.75 5.64 -9.93
C PHE A 215 -5.30 6.04 -9.64
N PHE A 216 -5.12 7.11 -8.88
CA PHE A 216 -3.83 7.68 -8.57
C PHE A 216 -3.42 7.33 -7.14
N TYR A 217 -2.29 6.66 -6.95
CA TYR A 217 -1.79 6.24 -5.64
C TYR A 217 -0.45 6.92 -5.40
N THR A 218 -0.32 7.67 -4.31
CA THR A 218 0.91 8.42 -3.99
C THR A 218 1.33 8.13 -2.57
N ALA A 219 2.13 7.08 -2.39
CA ALA A 219 2.70 6.77 -1.08
C ALA A 219 3.83 7.76 -0.76
N PHE A 220 3.58 8.67 0.18
CA PHE A 220 4.60 9.57 0.75
C PHE A 220 5.40 10.38 -0.29
N VAL A 221 4.85 10.62 -1.47
CA VAL A 221 5.41 11.58 -2.43
C VAL A 221 5.11 12.98 -1.93
N LEU A 222 6.14 13.81 -1.77
CA LEU A 222 5.97 15.19 -1.31
C LEU A 222 5.07 15.97 -2.27
N PHE A 223 4.15 16.76 -1.72
CA PHE A 223 3.13 17.41 -2.54
C PHE A 223 3.68 18.32 -3.62
N HIS A 224 4.75 19.08 -3.34
CA HIS A 224 5.33 19.97 -4.35
C HIS A 224 5.78 19.22 -5.60
N HIS A 225 6.33 18.00 -5.46
CA HIS A 225 6.67 17.15 -6.60
C HIS A 225 5.42 16.70 -7.35
N LEU A 226 4.36 16.29 -6.63
CA LEU A 226 3.08 15.96 -7.28
C LEU A 226 2.52 17.16 -8.04
N ALA A 227 2.49 18.33 -7.42
CA ALA A 227 1.87 19.52 -7.97
C ALA A 227 2.61 20.07 -9.19
N GLU A 228 3.94 19.99 -9.23
CA GLU A 228 4.75 20.34 -10.41
C GLU A 228 4.44 19.46 -11.61
N HIS A 229 4.37 18.14 -11.41
CA HIS A 229 4.15 17.20 -12.51
C HIS A 229 2.68 17.01 -12.91
N LEU A 230 1.74 17.37 -12.02
CA LEU A 230 0.31 17.39 -12.30
C LEU A 230 -0.19 18.74 -12.81
N LYS A 231 0.72 19.70 -13.01
CA LYS A 231 0.36 20.96 -13.63
C LYS A 231 -0.30 20.69 -14.99
N ASP A 232 -1.42 21.35 -15.23
CA ASP A 232 -2.24 21.21 -16.45
C ASP A 232 -2.87 19.81 -16.67
N ARG A 233 -2.81 18.92 -15.66
CA ARG A 233 -3.54 17.63 -15.65
C ARG A 233 -4.95 17.80 -15.11
N PRO A 234 -5.90 16.90 -15.46
CA PRO A 234 -7.29 16.99 -15.01
C PRO A 234 -7.44 16.47 -13.57
N THR A 235 -6.77 17.14 -12.61
CA THR A 235 -6.71 16.72 -11.19
C THR A 235 -8.09 16.65 -10.54
N ALA A 236 -9.02 17.51 -10.95
CA ALA A 236 -10.42 17.50 -10.51
C ALA A 236 -11.27 16.37 -11.11
N GLU A 237 -10.74 15.64 -12.11
CA GLU A 237 -11.44 14.55 -12.79
C GLU A 237 -10.85 13.18 -12.48
N ILE A 238 -9.83 13.11 -11.62
CA ILE A 238 -9.25 11.84 -11.14
C ILE A 238 -10.37 10.99 -10.51
N GLY A 239 -10.40 9.71 -10.86
CA GLY A 239 -11.51 8.82 -10.49
C GLY A 239 -11.43 8.40 -9.02
N MET A 240 -10.20 8.11 -8.59
CA MET A 240 -9.86 7.70 -7.25
C MET A 240 -8.43 8.13 -6.95
N TYR A 241 -8.17 8.58 -5.72
CA TYR A 241 -6.86 9.00 -5.26
C TYR A 241 -6.61 8.44 -3.86
N LEU A 242 -5.43 7.86 -3.63
CA LEU A 242 -5.06 7.30 -2.34
C LEU A 242 -3.72 7.86 -1.91
N THR A 243 -3.70 8.54 -0.77
CA THR A 243 -2.56 9.35 -0.31
C THR A 243 -2.54 9.46 1.20
N ASN A 244 -1.46 9.98 1.76
CA ASN A 244 -1.46 10.42 3.16
C ASN A 244 -2.06 11.82 3.27
N PRO A 245 -2.66 12.19 4.41
CA PRO A 245 -3.05 13.56 4.70
C PRO A 245 -1.80 14.39 4.53
N MET A 246 -1.84 15.22 3.50
CA MET A 246 -0.74 16.11 3.25
C MET A 246 -0.86 17.23 4.26
N GLU A 247 0.13 17.37 5.13
CA GLU A 247 0.28 18.63 5.83
C GLU A 247 0.72 19.67 4.80
N VAL A 248 -0.24 20.50 4.42
CA VAL A 248 -0.03 21.53 3.44
C VAL A 248 0.41 22.79 4.18
N TRP A 249 1.72 22.94 4.34
CA TRP A 249 2.33 24.17 4.85
C TRP A 249 2.67 25.07 3.65
N ASP A 250 2.11 26.27 3.61
CA ASP A 250 2.40 27.34 2.63
C ASP A 250 2.38 26.92 1.15
N LEU A 251 1.18 26.81 0.55
CA LEU A 251 1.00 26.60 -0.91
C LEU A 251 1.37 27.84 -1.73
N ASP A 252 2.65 28.06 -1.92
CA ASP A 252 3.21 29.01 -2.88
C ASP A 252 4.24 28.26 -3.71
N PRO A 253 4.09 28.08 -5.04
CA PRO A 253 3.34 28.86 -6.05
C PRO A 253 1.82 28.58 -6.25
N PRO A 254 1.06 29.49 -6.92
CA PRO A 254 -0.39 29.37 -7.15
C PRO A 254 -0.86 28.08 -7.83
N PHE A 255 -0.04 27.44 -8.66
CA PHE A 255 -0.45 26.18 -9.31
C PHE A 255 -0.52 25.01 -8.32
N TRP A 256 0.21 25.07 -7.19
CA TRP A 256 0.06 24.10 -6.11
C TRP A 256 -1.34 24.18 -5.48
N GLN A 257 -1.89 25.39 -5.37
CA GLN A 257 -3.26 25.60 -4.90
C GLN A 257 -4.29 25.01 -5.86
N SER A 258 -4.13 25.20 -7.18
CA SER A 258 -5.05 24.60 -8.15
C SER A 258 -4.98 23.07 -8.15
N THR A 259 -3.79 22.48 -8.04
CA THR A 259 -3.64 21.02 -7.97
C THR A 259 -4.26 20.47 -6.69
N HIS A 260 -4.01 21.13 -5.55
CA HIS A 260 -4.60 20.77 -4.27
C HIS A 260 -6.13 20.85 -4.33
N ALA A 261 -6.67 21.98 -4.80
CA ALA A 261 -8.09 22.18 -4.94
C ALA A 261 -8.74 21.22 -5.95
N GLY A 262 -7.99 20.65 -6.90
CA GLY A 262 -8.49 19.60 -7.77
C GLY A 262 -8.59 18.24 -7.07
N LEU A 263 -7.52 17.85 -6.38
CA LEU A 263 -7.40 16.54 -5.71
C LEU A 263 -8.27 16.41 -4.46
N PHE A 264 -8.41 17.48 -3.68
CA PHE A 264 -9.03 17.49 -2.35
C PHE A 264 -10.32 18.33 -2.30
N ASP A 265 -11.09 18.34 -3.39
CA ASP A 265 -12.38 19.02 -3.46
C ASP A 265 -13.49 18.15 -2.86
N GLU A 266 -13.85 18.39 -1.59
CA GLU A 266 -14.97 17.69 -0.93
C GLU A 266 -16.32 17.90 -1.62
N THR A 267 -16.48 18.93 -2.46
CA THR A 267 -17.74 19.10 -3.22
C THR A 267 -17.83 18.10 -4.37
N LYS A 268 -16.68 17.68 -4.92
CA LYS A 268 -16.58 16.74 -6.06
C LYS A 268 -16.22 15.32 -5.65
N HIS A 269 -15.58 15.13 -4.51
CA HIS A 269 -15.09 13.84 -4.03
C HIS A 269 -15.76 13.45 -2.72
N ASN A 270 -15.94 12.15 -2.53
CA ASN A 270 -16.06 11.56 -1.21
C ASN A 270 -14.65 11.25 -0.72
N HIS A 271 -14.47 11.19 0.59
CA HIS A 271 -13.24 10.69 1.18
C HIS A 271 -13.52 9.90 2.46
N GLU A 272 -12.62 8.99 2.78
CA GLU A 272 -12.65 8.19 4.01
C GLU A 272 -11.21 7.82 4.38
N ASP A 273 -10.95 7.67 5.68
CA ASP A 273 -9.70 7.07 6.13
C ASP A 273 -9.60 5.63 5.62
N LEU A 274 -8.41 5.24 5.16
CA LEU A 274 -8.14 3.86 4.83
C LEU A 274 -8.09 3.03 6.13
N PRO A 275 -8.90 1.95 6.25
CA PRO A 275 -8.86 1.09 7.41
C PRO A 275 -7.48 0.46 7.62
N CYS A 276 -6.81 0.83 8.71
CA CYS A 276 -5.52 0.31 9.16
C CYS A 276 -5.32 0.67 10.64
N ASP A 277 -4.22 0.20 11.26
CA ASP A 277 -3.92 0.38 12.69
C ASP A 277 -3.98 1.84 13.17
N ARG A 278 -5.17 2.30 13.53
CA ARG A 278 -5.44 3.49 14.32
C ARG A 278 -6.15 3.02 15.59
N PRO A 279 -5.42 2.66 16.66
CA PRO A 279 -6.05 2.32 17.92
C PRO A 279 -6.60 3.62 18.52
N ASP A 280 -7.84 4.02 18.16
CA ASP A 280 -8.58 5.23 18.57
C ASP A 280 -8.80 6.35 17.53
N GLY A 281 -8.26 6.22 16.31
CA GLY A 281 -8.45 7.20 15.25
C GLY A 281 -7.76 8.56 15.48
N LYS A 282 -6.93 8.73 16.52
CA LYS A 282 -6.38 10.06 16.89
C LYS A 282 -4.90 10.10 17.25
N GLN A 283 -4.23 8.98 17.53
CA GLN A 283 -2.83 9.02 17.97
C GLN A 283 -1.85 8.41 16.96
N TYR A 284 -1.03 9.27 16.34
CA TYR A 284 0.05 8.92 15.42
C TYR A 284 1.20 8.11 16.07
N THR A 285 1.25 8.03 17.40
CA THR A 285 2.40 7.46 18.14
C THR A 285 2.22 6.00 18.58
N ASP A 286 0.99 5.47 18.58
CA ASP A 286 0.69 4.06 18.86
C ASP A 286 0.45 3.32 17.55
N VAL A 287 1.52 3.14 16.78
CA VAL A 287 1.42 2.43 15.49
C VAL A 287 1.36 0.92 15.72
N GLY A 288 0.27 0.30 15.28
CA GLY A 288 0.12 -1.15 15.25
C GLY A 288 1.00 -1.82 14.17
N PRO A 289 0.85 -3.13 13.94
CA PRO A 289 1.71 -3.91 13.02
C PRO A 289 1.76 -3.38 11.57
N THR A 290 0.80 -2.57 11.15
CA THR A 290 0.66 -1.93 9.83
C THR A 290 1.00 -0.44 9.84
N ALA A 291 1.90 -0.02 10.72
CA ALA A 291 2.40 1.35 10.87
C ALA A 291 2.68 2.09 9.54
N GLY A 292 3.19 1.40 8.51
CA GLY A 292 3.49 1.98 7.20
C GLY A 292 2.28 2.48 6.40
N LEU A 293 1.09 2.17 6.89
CA LEU A 293 -0.21 2.53 6.33
C LEU A 293 -0.95 3.57 7.18
N SER A 294 -0.38 3.92 8.35
CA SER A 294 -0.94 4.95 9.22
C SER A 294 -1.18 6.23 8.41
N SER A 295 -2.39 6.74 8.57
CA SER A 295 -2.88 7.97 7.97
C SER A 295 -3.29 7.93 6.50
N PHE A 296 -3.21 6.84 5.75
CA PHE A 296 -3.75 6.89 4.38
C PHE A 296 -5.24 7.27 4.36
N GLU A 297 -5.60 8.09 3.37
CA GLU A 297 -6.96 8.49 3.03
C GLU A 297 -7.25 8.08 1.59
N VAL A 298 -8.50 7.70 1.36
CA VAL A 298 -9.02 7.36 0.05
C VAL A 298 -10.02 8.42 -0.36
N TRP A 299 -9.76 9.05 -1.50
CA TRP A 299 -10.62 10.04 -2.15
C TRP A 299 -11.19 9.43 -3.43
N TRP A 300 -12.48 9.59 -3.71
CA TRP A 300 -13.06 9.14 -4.98
C TRP A 300 -14.16 10.06 -5.47
N ARG A 301 -14.20 10.26 -6.78
CA ARG A 301 -15.11 11.23 -7.39
C ARG A 301 -16.57 10.78 -7.20
N LYS A 302 -17.41 11.72 -6.80
CA LYS A 302 -18.87 11.54 -6.70
C LYS A 302 -19.45 11.37 -8.09
N GLN A 303 -20.45 10.49 -8.21
CA GLN A 303 -21.28 10.47 -9.41
C GLN A 303 -21.87 11.86 -9.64
N PRO A 304 -21.83 12.39 -10.89
CA PRO A 304 -22.64 13.52 -11.24
C PRO A 304 -24.07 13.21 -10.81
N LYS A 305 -24.70 14.08 -10.02
CA LYS A 305 -26.14 13.95 -9.82
C LYS A 305 -26.75 13.92 -11.23
N PRO A 306 -27.65 12.96 -11.54
CA PRO A 306 -28.36 12.99 -12.80
C PRO A 306 -28.87 14.41 -12.96
N THR A 307 -28.42 15.11 -14.00
CA THR A 307 -28.95 16.42 -14.33
C THR A 307 -30.43 16.19 -14.42
N GLU A 308 -31.21 16.77 -13.51
CA GLU A 308 -32.66 16.68 -13.51
C GLU A 308 -33.06 17.03 -14.94
N GLU A 309 -33.50 16.02 -15.71
CA GLU A 309 -33.70 16.18 -17.15
C GLU A 309 -34.59 17.40 -17.28
N ALA A 310 -34.06 18.47 -17.90
CA ALA A 310 -34.82 19.69 -18.11
C ALA A 310 -36.16 19.23 -18.68
N PRO A 311 -37.30 19.57 -18.03
CA PRO A 311 -38.58 18.98 -18.37
C PRO A 311 -38.72 19.06 -19.87
N LEU A 312 -38.84 17.91 -20.53
CA LEU A 312 -39.06 17.82 -21.97
C LEU A 312 -40.17 18.82 -22.25
N ASN A 313 -39.83 19.93 -22.89
CA ASN A 313 -40.81 20.84 -23.44
C ASN A 313 -41.50 20.01 -24.52
N ILE A 314 -42.56 19.30 -24.12
CA ILE A 314 -43.51 18.68 -25.01
C ILE A 314 -44.19 19.87 -25.67
N VAL A 315 -43.60 20.35 -26.76
CA VAL A 315 -44.27 21.27 -27.67
C VAL A 315 -45.47 20.49 -28.18
N ALA A 316 -46.65 20.90 -27.75
CA ALA A 316 -47.90 20.29 -28.19
C ALA A 316 -47.93 20.36 -29.74
N PRO A 317 -48.28 19.26 -30.42
CA PRO A 317 -48.40 19.27 -31.87
C PRO A 317 -49.58 20.17 -32.24
N GLY A 318 -49.31 21.43 -32.61
CA GLY A 318 -50.37 22.37 -33.00
C GLY A 318 -49.99 23.83 -33.16
N GLU A 319 -48.88 24.32 -32.59
CA GLU A 319 -48.49 25.72 -32.81
C GLU A 319 -47.58 25.85 -34.02
N THR A 320 -48.18 26.37 -35.10
CA THR A 320 -47.47 26.87 -36.27
C THR A 320 -46.82 28.20 -35.91
N VAL A 321 -45.50 28.30 -36.17
CA VAL A 321 -44.73 29.55 -36.15
C VAL A 321 -45.12 30.40 -37.36
#